data_AF-A0A6A6XAI8-F1
#
_entry.id   AF-A0A6A6XAI8-F1
#
_cell.length_a   1.000
_cell.length_b   1.000
_cell.length_c   1.000
_cell.angle_alpha   90.00
_cell.angle_beta   90.00
_cell.angle_gamma   90.00
#
_symmetry.space_group_name_H-M   'P 1'
#
loop_
_entity.id
_entity.type
_entity.pdbx_description
1 polymer ?
#
loop_
_entity_poly.entity_id
_entity_poly.type
_entity_poly.pdbx_seq_one_letter_code
_entity_poly.pdbx_strand_id
1 'polypeptide(L)'
;MLKEEANISFIYPSLHEDVAAAVSHEIGSTWFHQDGNESSCDNEYSTFVTGNFECNSYACSKSGWSSGKVTIHIMGFPGNGYTAVVFNQRCKSCRQLGIFTLNEQSYVDRVTYRLKKWAGVSSERRIYFRKETPPHRRDLCEGCKRGVCEETKLRMYR
;
A
#
# COMPACT_ATOMS: atom_id res chain seq x y z
N MET A 1 13.72 -26.08 6.58
CA MET A 1 13.48 -24.63 6.51
C MET A 1 12.19 -24.42 5.74
N LEU A 2 11.13 -23.98 6.43
CA LEU A 2 9.86 -23.66 5.77
C LEU A 2 10.07 -22.41 4.93
N LYS A 3 9.85 -22.52 3.62
CA LYS A 3 9.91 -21.39 2.69
C LYS A 3 8.73 -20.49 3.03
N GLU A 4 8.96 -19.26 3.45
CA GLU A 4 7.91 -18.24 3.40
C GLU A 4 7.51 -18.07 1.93
N GLU A 5 6.30 -18.52 1.60
CA GLU A 5 5.72 -18.24 0.30
C GLU A 5 5.46 -16.74 0.21
N ALA A 6 6.07 -16.10 -0.79
CA ALA A 6 5.86 -14.68 -1.01
C ALA A 6 4.40 -14.45 -1.41
N ASN A 7 3.64 -13.70 -0.59
CA ASN A 7 2.24 -13.39 -0.85
C ASN A 7 2.09 -12.31 -1.93
N ILE A 8 0.99 -12.33 -2.68
CA ILE A 8 0.67 -11.30 -3.70
C ILE A 8 0.30 -9.95 -3.06
N SER A 9 -0.13 -9.96 -1.80
CA SER A 9 -0.52 -8.79 -1.03
C SER A 9 -0.41 -9.05 0.47
N PHE A 10 -0.37 -7.97 1.24
CA PHE A 10 -0.21 -8.00 2.68
C PHE A 10 -1.18 -7.00 3.34
N ILE A 11 -1.59 -7.32 4.55
CA ILE A 11 -2.22 -6.38 5.49
C ILE A 11 -1.29 -6.21 6.69
N TYR A 12 -1.37 -5.07 7.39
CA TYR A 12 -0.47 -4.75 8.51
C TYR A 12 -1.26 -4.39 9.78
N PRO A 13 -1.95 -5.37 10.43
CA PRO A 13 -2.68 -5.11 11.68
C PRO A 13 -1.78 -4.59 12.80
N SER A 14 -0.50 -4.98 12.82
CA SER A 14 0.49 -4.53 13.81
C SER A 14 0.77 -3.03 13.77
N LEU A 15 0.49 -2.36 12.65
CA LEU A 15 0.64 -0.90 12.49
C LEU A 15 -0.64 -0.14 12.89
N HIS A 16 -1.67 -0.82 13.38
CA HIS A 16 -2.92 -0.19 13.74
C HIS A 16 -2.74 0.86 14.85
N GLU A 17 -1.99 0.53 15.89
CA GLU A 17 -1.76 1.42 17.02
C GLU A 17 -1.07 2.73 16.59
N ASP A 18 -0.10 2.66 15.68
CA ASP A 18 0.56 3.86 15.15
C ASP A 18 -0.41 4.74 14.34
N VAL A 19 -1.29 4.11 13.55
CA VAL A 19 -2.35 4.83 12.81
C VAL A 19 -3.35 5.45 13.78
N ALA A 20 -3.79 4.70 14.81
CA ALA A 20 -4.73 5.16 15.80
C ALA A 20 -4.17 6.36 16.59
N ALA A 21 -2.91 6.28 17.03
CA ALA A 21 -2.19 7.37 17.66
C ALA A 21 -2.14 8.61 16.75
N ALA A 22 -1.81 8.44 15.46
CA ALA A 22 -1.66 9.52 14.50
C ALA A 22 -2.97 10.24 14.13
N VAL A 23 -4.13 9.63 14.33
CA VAL A 23 -5.46 10.23 14.05
C VAL A 23 -6.21 10.68 15.31
N SER A 24 -5.78 10.24 16.50
CA SER A 24 -6.51 10.38 17.77
C SER A 24 -6.99 11.81 18.08
N HIS A 25 -6.15 12.82 17.83
CA HIS A 25 -6.48 14.22 18.10
C HIS A 25 -7.53 14.83 17.16
N GLU A 26 -7.72 14.27 15.97
CA GLU A 26 -8.52 14.91 14.91
C GLU A 26 -9.84 14.18 14.61
N ILE A 27 -9.88 12.84 14.75
CA ILE A 27 -11.10 12.06 14.43
C ILE A 27 -11.57 11.18 15.60
N GLY A 28 -10.93 11.28 16.77
CA GLY A 28 -11.27 10.53 17.97
C GLY A 28 -10.75 9.09 17.94
N SER A 29 -11.54 8.14 17.45
CA SER A 29 -11.20 6.72 17.39
C SER A 29 -11.24 6.16 15.97
N THR A 30 -10.48 5.09 15.75
CA THR A 30 -10.46 4.28 14.53
C THR A 30 -10.30 2.82 14.92
N TRP A 31 -10.65 1.89 14.02
CA TRP A 31 -10.55 0.45 14.26
C TRP A 31 -10.11 -0.27 12.98
N PHE A 32 -9.38 -1.38 13.13
CA PHE A 32 -8.88 -2.16 12.01
C PHE A 32 -9.86 -3.28 11.64
N HIS A 33 -10.29 -3.33 10.37
CA HIS A 33 -11.12 -4.39 9.83
C HIS A 33 -10.22 -5.53 9.31
N GLN A 34 -10.21 -6.64 10.04
CA GLN A 34 -9.32 -7.77 9.79
C GLN A 34 -9.79 -8.65 8.63
N ASP A 35 -11.10 -8.79 8.44
CA ASP A 35 -11.67 -9.52 7.33
C ASP A 35 -11.66 -8.62 6.10
N GLY A 36 -10.93 -8.96 5.04
CA GLY A 36 -10.87 -8.14 3.81
C GLY A 36 -12.17 -8.12 3.01
N ASN A 37 -13.34 -8.24 3.65
CA ASN A 37 -14.62 -8.26 2.98
C ASN A 37 -14.99 -6.85 2.48
N GLU A 38 -14.88 -6.67 1.16
CA GLU A 38 -15.11 -5.40 0.46
C GLU A 38 -16.61 -5.00 0.43
N SER A 39 -17.54 -5.93 0.72
CA SER A 39 -18.98 -5.75 0.51
C SER A 39 -19.65 -4.69 1.41
N SER A 40 -18.98 -4.26 2.48
CA SER A 40 -19.45 -3.23 3.42
C SER A 40 -18.61 -1.96 3.42
N CYS A 41 -17.74 -1.78 2.41
CA CYS A 41 -16.87 -0.61 2.32
C CYS A 41 -17.64 0.63 1.81
N ASP A 42 -17.57 1.73 2.55
CA ASP A 42 -18.20 3.00 2.16
C ASP A 42 -17.31 3.84 1.23
N ASN A 43 -15.99 3.66 1.35
CA ASN A 43 -15.01 4.48 0.65
C ASN A 43 -13.75 3.69 0.32
N GLU A 44 -13.26 3.81 -0.91
CA GLU A 44 -11.97 3.23 -1.32
C GLU A 44 -11.02 4.28 -1.87
N TYR A 45 -9.72 4.08 -1.63
CA TYR A 45 -8.69 4.93 -2.19
C TYR A 45 -7.38 4.17 -2.38
N SER A 46 -6.89 4.16 -3.63
CA SER A 46 -5.58 3.62 -3.96
C SER A 46 -4.53 4.71 -4.03
N THR A 47 -3.34 4.42 -3.52
CA THR A 47 -2.16 5.29 -3.63
C THR A 47 -0.89 4.46 -3.54
N PHE A 48 0.23 5.08 -3.16
CA PHE A 48 1.54 4.44 -3.09
C PHE A 48 2.18 4.57 -1.71
N VAL A 49 2.69 3.43 -1.23
CA VAL A 49 3.72 3.35 -0.20
C VAL A 49 5.07 3.04 -0.81
N THR A 50 6.12 3.19 -0.01
CA THR A 50 7.49 2.83 -0.40
C THR A 50 7.95 1.57 0.32
N GLY A 51 8.90 0.85 -0.25
CA GLY A 51 9.55 -0.25 0.44
C GLY A 51 10.64 -0.91 -0.39
N ASN A 52 11.20 -1.99 0.15
CA ASN A 52 12.27 -2.76 -0.44
C ASN A 52 11.83 -4.20 -0.69
N PHE A 53 12.46 -4.84 -1.65
CA PHE A 53 12.20 -6.22 -2.02
C PHE A 53 13.50 -6.99 -2.13
N GLU A 54 13.53 -8.19 -1.60
CA GLU A 54 14.56 -9.19 -1.87
C GLU A 54 14.04 -10.21 -2.88
N CYS A 55 14.90 -10.66 -3.79
CA CYS A 55 14.50 -11.67 -4.76
C CYS A 55 14.54 -13.06 -4.12
N ASN A 56 13.39 -13.74 -4.01
CA ASN A 56 13.29 -15.06 -3.38
C ASN A 56 13.84 -16.23 -4.23
N SER A 57 14.39 -15.95 -5.41
CA SER A 57 14.87 -17.00 -6.32
C SER A 57 16.39 -17.14 -6.22
N TYR A 58 16.87 -18.27 -5.68
CA TYR A 58 18.31 -18.59 -5.60
C TYR A 58 19.02 -18.63 -6.96
N ALA A 59 18.28 -18.95 -8.03
CA ALA A 59 18.81 -18.93 -9.40
C ALA A 59 18.89 -17.51 -9.99
N CYS A 60 18.33 -16.51 -9.31
CA CYS A 60 18.35 -15.13 -9.76
C CYS A 60 19.56 -14.40 -9.16
N SER A 61 20.41 -13.85 -10.03
CA SER A 61 21.57 -13.06 -9.62
C SER A 61 21.25 -11.66 -9.09
N LYS A 62 19.96 -11.30 -8.96
CA LYS A 62 19.53 -10.02 -8.40
C LYS A 62 19.31 -10.15 -6.90
N SER A 63 19.98 -9.32 -6.12
CA SER A 63 19.81 -9.25 -4.67
C SER A 63 18.43 -8.71 -4.27
N GLY A 64 18.04 -7.56 -4.83
CA GLY A 64 16.79 -6.90 -4.47
C GLY A 64 16.54 -5.62 -5.25
N TRP A 65 15.46 -4.91 -4.92
CA TRP A 65 15.15 -3.60 -5.46
C TRP A 65 14.32 -2.76 -4.48
N SER A 66 14.49 -1.44 -4.52
CA SER A 66 13.60 -0.50 -3.84
C SER A 66 12.50 -0.02 -4.79
N SER A 67 11.32 0.26 -4.25
CA SER A 67 10.20 0.80 -5.02
C SER A 67 9.54 1.95 -4.28
N GLY A 68 9.44 3.10 -4.94
CA GLY A 68 8.69 4.25 -4.45
C GLY A 68 7.19 4.17 -4.79
N LYS A 69 6.75 3.15 -5.53
CA LYS A 69 5.38 2.99 -6.04
C LYS A 69 4.88 1.58 -5.81
N VAL A 70 4.72 1.21 -4.53
CA VAL A 70 4.05 -0.03 -4.12
C VAL A 70 2.59 0.31 -3.87
N THR A 71 1.67 -0.36 -4.56
CA THR A 71 0.24 -0.01 -4.47
C THR A 71 -0.28 -0.35 -3.09
N ILE A 72 -0.89 0.63 -2.42
CA ILE A 72 -1.73 0.41 -1.25
C ILE A 72 -3.17 0.74 -1.64
N HIS A 73 -4.10 -0.15 -1.31
CA HIS A 73 -5.53 0.05 -1.47
C HIS A 73 -6.15 0.15 -0.08
N ILE A 74 -6.66 1.33 0.24
CA ILE A 74 -7.22 1.65 1.55
C ILE A 74 -8.74 1.65 1.41
N MET A 75 -9.40 0.89 2.27
CA MET A 75 -10.86 0.77 2.34
C MET A 75 -11.31 1.31 3.69
N GLY A 76 -12.33 2.17 3.67
CA GLY A 76 -12.96 2.77 4.85
C GLY A 76 -14.33 2.16 5.13
N PHE A 77 -14.66 2.06 6.41
CA PHE A 77 -15.88 1.47 6.94
C PHE A 77 -16.55 2.45 7.93
N PRO A 78 -17.84 2.24 8.25
CA PRO A 78 -18.55 3.07 9.23
C PRO A 78 -17.80 3.23 10.56
N GLY A 79 -17.93 4.41 11.18
CA GLY A 79 -17.28 4.70 12.45
C GLY A 79 -15.75 4.73 12.38
N ASN A 80 -15.18 5.29 11.29
CA ASN A 80 -13.74 5.41 11.05
C ASN A 80 -13.00 4.06 11.02
N GLY A 81 -13.67 2.98 10.62
CA GLY A 81 -13.03 1.70 10.41
C GLY A 81 -12.19 1.71 9.14
N TYR A 82 -11.14 0.90 9.10
CA TYR A 82 -10.36 0.74 7.88
C TYR A 82 -9.70 -0.61 7.74
N THR A 83 -9.40 -0.98 6.50
CA THR A 83 -8.36 -1.96 6.17
C THR A 83 -7.49 -1.41 5.06
N ALA A 84 -6.26 -1.91 4.95
CA ALA A 84 -5.33 -1.46 3.91
C ALA A 84 -4.51 -2.63 3.39
N VAL A 85 -4.67 -2.88 2.08
CA VAL A 85 -4.00 -3.97 1.37
C VAL A 85 -2.85 -3.42 0.57
N VAL A 86 -1.63 -3.87 0.86
CA VAL A 86 -0.41 -3.50 0.12
C VAL A 86 -0.06 -4.61 -0.85
N PHE A 87 0.01 -4.29 -2.14
CA PHE A 87 0.27 -5.26 -3.20
C PHE A 87 1.76 -5.43 -3.48
N ASN A 88 2.19 -6.69 -3.55
CA ASN A 88 3.58 -7.06 -3.80
C ASN A 88 4.03 -6.71 -5.24
N GLN A 89 5.33 -6.84 -5.49
CA GLN A 89 5.96 -6.68 -6.79
C GLN A 89 6.82 -7.90 -7.14
N ARG A 90 6.99 -8.12 -8.45
CA ARG A 90 7.80 -9.19 -9.00
C ARG A 90 9.17 -8.69 -9.41
N CYS A 91 10.17 -9.53 -9.24
CA CYS A 91 11.52 -9.29 -9.71
C CYS A 91 11.52 -9.11 -11.24
N LYS A 92 12.18 -8.07 -11.73
CA LYS A 92 12.28 -7.78 -13.17
C LYS A 92 12.97 -8.88 -13.98
N SER A 93 13.88 -9.64 -13.34
CA SER A 93 14.69 -10.66 -13.98
C SER A 93 13.99 -12.01 -14.03
N CYS A 94 13.54 -12.53 -12.88
CA CYS A 94 12.99 -13.89 -12.79
C CYS A 94 11.46 -13.94 -12.65
N ARG A 95 10.78 -12.79 -12.56
CA ARG A 95 9.31 -12.65 -12.41
C ARG A 95 8.72 -13.32 -11.15
N GLN A 96 9.55 -13.83 -10.24
CA GLN A 96 9.13 -14.30 -8.92
C GLN A 96 8.75 -13.13 -8.03
N LEU A 97 7.83 -13.36 -7.08
CA LEU A 97 7.46 -12.36 -6.08
C LEU A 97 8.66 -12.06 -5.18
N GLY A 98 8.80 -10.78 -4.83
CA GLY A 98 9.81 -10.36 -3.86
C GLY A 98 9.37 -10.67 -2.44
N ILE A 99 10.34 -10.88 -1.56
CA ILE A 99 10.14 -10.78 -0.11
C ILE A 99 10.07 -9.28 0.18
N PHE A 100 8.91 -8.79 0.61
CA PHE A 100 8.63 -7.37 0.71
C PHE A 100 8.86 -6.84 2.13
N THR A 101 9.65 -5.78 2.23
CA THR A 101 9.82 -4.99 3.45
C THR A 101 9.19 -3.61 3.25
N LEU A 102 8.10 -3.36 3.99
CA LEU A 102 7.36 -2.11 3.96
C LEU A 102 8.14 -0.98 4.66
N ASN A 103 8.07 0.23 4.13
CA ASN A 103 8.37 1.43 4.92
C ASN A 103 7.13 1.78 5.76
N GLU A 104 7.17 1.44 7.05
CA GLU A 104 6.03 1.57 7.97
C GLU A 104 5.55 3.02 8.10
N GLN A 105 6.47 4.00 8.18
CA GLN A 105 6.09 5.42 8.22
C GLN A 105 5.30 5.84 6.98
N SER A 106 5.71 5.38 5.79
CA SER A 106 4.98 5.66 4.56
C SER A 106 3.58 5.04 4.58
N TYR A 107 3.38 3.91 5.24
CA TYR A 107 2.05 3.31 5.42
C TYR A 107 1.21 4.15 6.38
N VAL A 108 1.73 4.45 7.58
CA VAL A 108 1.05 5.24 8.60
C VAL A 108 0.63 6.60 8.04
N ASP A 109 1.53 7.30 7.34
CA ASP A 109 1.24 8.59 6.72
C ASP A 109 0.09 8.51 5.70
N ARG A 110 0.10 7.49 4.83
CA ARG A 110 -0.90 7.33 3.76
C ARG A 110 -2.27 6.97 4.30
N VAL A 111 -2.32 6.04 5.25
CA VAL A 111 -3.55 5.60 5.90
C VAL A 111 -4.13 6.75 6.73
N THR A 112 -3.33 7.35 7.61
CA THR A 112 -3.71 8.51 8.45
C THR A 112 -4.28 9.66 7.61
N TYR A 113 -3.56 10.06 6.56
CA TYR A 113 -4.03 11.12 5.66
C TYR A 113 -5.39 10.78 5.04
N ARG A 114 -5.62 9.51 4.73
CA ARG A 114 -6.88 9.08 4.12
C ARG A 114 -8.04 9.07 5.10
N LEU A 115 -7.83 8.56 6.31
CA LEU A 115 -8.84 8.58 7.37
C LEU A 115 -9.25 10.02 7.72
N LYS A 116 -8.28 10.91 7.93
CA LYS A 116 -8.54 12.34 8.17
C LYS A 116 -9.37 12.97 7.05
N LYS A 117 -9.04 12.65 5.80
CA LYS A 117 -9.76 13.18 4.64
C LYS A 117 -11.20 12.67 4.55
N TRP A 118 -11.45 11.40 4.85
CA TRP A 118 -12.81 10.86 4.90
C TRP A 118 -13.64 11.41 6.06
N ALA A 119 -13.00 11.71 7.19
CA ALA A 119 -13.62 12.37 8.33
C ALA A 119 -13.83 13.89 8.13
N GLY A 120 -13.49 14.46 6.96
CA GLY A 120 -13.67 15.88 6.68
C GLY A 120 -12.65 16.82 7.34
N VAL A 121 -11.57 16.28 7.91
CA VAL A 121 -10.51 17.08 8.53
C VAL A 121 -9.71 17.79 7.44
N SER A 122 -9.55 19.12 7.57
CA SER A 122 -8.74 19.90 6.63
C SER A 122 -7.25 19.64 6.89
N SER A 123 -6.65 18.73 6.13
CA SER A 123 -5.20 18.55 6.16
C SER A 123 -4.55 19.28 5.00
N GLU A 124 -3.50 20.06 5.27
CA GLU A 124 -2.69 20.64 4.21
C GLU A 124 -2.22 19.54 3.24
N ARG A 125 -2.39 19.79 1.96
CA ARG A 125 -1.93 18.85 0.93
C ARG A 125 -0.42 18.86 0.97
N ARG A 126 0.19 17.81 1.55
CA ARG A 126 1.66 17.63 1.48
C ARG A 126 2.09 17.73 0.02
N ILE A 127 2.89 18.76 -0.28
CA ILE A 127 3.47 18.97 -1.61
C ILE A 127 4.57 17.91 -1.74
N TYR A 128 4.25 16.80 -2.39
CA TYR A 128 5.26 15.81 -2.74
C TYR A 128 6.04 16.33 -3.93
N PHE A 129 7.27 16.79 -3.69
CA PHE A 129 8.23 17.01 -4.77
C PHE A 129 8.44 15.69 -5.51
N ARG A 130 8.13 15.67 -6.81
CA ARG A 130 8.36 14.50 -7.65
C ARG A 130 9.87 14.27 -7.73
N LYS A 131 10.36 13.24 -7.03
CA LYS A 131 11.70 12.71 -7.31
C LYS A 131 11.63 11.95 -8.64
N GLU A 132 12.59 12.22 -9.52
CA GLU A 132 12.77 11.41 -10.72
C GLU A 132 13.06 9.97 -10.28
N THR A 133 12.13 9.08 -10.63
CA THR A 133 12.23 7.65 -10.34
C THR A 133 11.99 6.88 -11.63
N PRO A 134 12.57 5.69 -11.79
CA PRO A 134 12.28 4.85 -12.93
C PRO A 134 10.77 4.65 -13.12
N PRO A 135 10.28 4.52 -14.36
CA PRO A 135 8.86 4.37 -14.63
C PRO A 135 8.29 3.14 -13.92
N HIS A 136 7.06 3.26 -13.40
CA HIS A 136 6.37 2.16 -12.74
C HIS A 136 6.11 1.00 -13.72
N ARG A 137 6.58 -0.19 -13.37
CA ARG A 137 6.49 -1.40 -14.21
C ARG A 137 5.21 -2.18 -13.90
N ARG A 138 4.14 -1.85 -14.63
CA ARG A 138 2.79 -2.42 -14.44
C ARG A 138 2.77 -3.95 -14.55
N ASP A 139 3.60 -4.52 -15.42
CA ASP A 139 3.75 -5.96 -15.63
C ASP A 139 4.33 -6.69 -14.40
N LEU A 140 4.96 -5.95 -13.49
CA LEU A 140 5.59 -6.45 -12.27
C LEU A 140 4.82 -6.10 -11.00
N CYS A 141 3.79 -5.25 -11.06
CA CYS A 141 3.03 -4.82 -9.89
C CYS A 141 1.73 -5.59 -9.74
N GLU A 142 1.52 -6.28 -8.63
CA GLU A 142 0.30 -7.06 -8.41
C GLU A 142 -0.94 -6.16 -8.28
N GLY A 143 -0.79 -4.93 -7.79
CA GLY A 143 -1.86 -3.93 -7.76
C GLY A 143 -2.29 -3.46 -9.17
N CYS A 144 -1.37 -3.39 -10.13
CA CYS A 144 -1.73 -3.12 -11.53
C CYS A 144 -2.48 -4.29 -12.15
N LYS A 145 -2.05 -5.52 -11.88
CA LYS A 145 -2.70 -6.74 -12.38
C LYS A 145 -4.10 -6.92 -11.82
N ARG A 146 -4.32 -6.52 -10.56
CA ARG A 146 -5.64 -6.50 -9.90
C ARG A 146 -6.53 -5.35 -10.36
N GLY A 147 -5.98 -4.36 -11.08
CA GLY A 147 -6.71 -3.20 -11.59
C GLY A 147 -6.86 -2.02 -10.63
N VAL A 148 -6.31 -2.11 -9.41
CA VAL A 148 -6.52 -1.11 -8.35
C VAL A 148 -5.45 -0.03 -8.28
N CYS A 149 -4.30 -0.21 -8.91
CA CYS A 149 -3.20 0.76 -8.91
C CYS A 149 -3.58 2.07 -9.61
N GLU A 150 -3.24 3.22 -9.00
CA GLU A 150 -3.55 4.57 -9.53
C GLU A 150 -2.92 4.82 -10.92
N GLU A 151 -1.75 4.22 -11.22
CA GLU A 151 -1.12 4.29 -12.55
C GLU A 151 -1.96 3.60 -13.65
N THR A 152 -2.83 2.66 -13.29
CA THR A 152 -3.80 2.08 -14.22
C THR A 152 -4.92 3.07 -14.53
N LYS A 153 -5.36 3.87 -13.55
CA LYS A 153 -6.44 4.86 -13.70
C LYS A 153 -6.01 6.08 -14.53
N LEU A 154 -4.74 6.48 -14.46
CA LEU A 154 -4.17 7.64 -15.21
C LEU A 154 -4.09 7.46 -16.74
N ARG A 155 -4.34 6.26 -17.28
CA ARG A 155 -4.38 6.01 -18.74
C ARG A 155 -5.79 5.95 -19.34
N MET A 156 -6.86 5.97 -18.53
CA MET A 156 -8.24 6.03 -19.08
C MET A 156 -8.60 7.42 -19.63
N TYR A 157 -7.75 8.43 -19.38
CA TYR A 157 -7.96 9.82 -19.78
C TYR A 157 -6.84 10.36 -20.68
N ARG A 158 -6.10 9.47 -21.37
CA ARG A 158 -5.06 9.83 -22.34
C ARG A 158 -5.35 9.24 -23.70
#